data_AF-A0A7V9JD89-F1
#
_entry.id   AF-A0A7V9JD89-F1
#
_cell.length_a   1.000
_cell.length_b   1.000
_cell.length_c   1.000
_cell.angle_alpha   90.00
_cell.angle_beta   90.00
_cell.angle_gamma   90.00
#
_symmetry.space_group_name_H-M   'P 1'
#
loop_
_entity.id
_entity.type
_entity.pdbx_description
1 polymer ?
#
loop_
_entity_poly.entity_id
_entity_poly.type
_entity_poly.pdbx_seq_one_letter_code
_entity_poly.pdbx_strand_id
1 'polypeptide(L)' 'MIDTGGLRKGLIIEHEGELLKINDFQHVKQGRGSAFVRV' A
#
# COMPACT_ATOMS: atom_id res chain seq x y z
N MET A 1 11.56 -3.59 -3.78
CA MET A 1 10.59 -4.06 -2.77
C MET A 1 10.38 -2.90 -1.79
N ILE A 2 9.16 -2.39 -1.68
CA ILE A 2 8.81 -1.33 -0.73
C ILE A 2 8.04 -1.95 0.43
N ASP A 3 8.26 -1.48 1.65
CA ASP A 3 7.48 -1.89 2.82
C ASP A 3 6.22 -1.03 2.98
N THR A 4 5.26 -1.49 3.78
CA THR A 4 4.04 -0.72 4.06
C THR A 4 4.31 0.59 4.81
N GLY A 5 5.45 0.71 5.50
CA GLY A 5 5.87 1.96 6.13
C GLY A 5 6.31 3.04 5.14
N GLY A 6 6.74 2.65 3.93
CA GLY A 6 7.12 3.54 2.84
C GLY A 6 5.97 4.06 1.98
N LEU A 7 4.74 3.56 2.16
CA LEU A 7 3.58 3.96 1.35
C LEU A 7 3.19 5.43 1.59
N ARG A 8 3.08 6.20 0.51
CA ARG A 8 2.70 7.62 0.50
C ARG A 8 1.79 7.90 -0.69
N LYS A 9 0.89 8.88 -0.55
CA LYS A 9 0.11 9.39 -1.68
C LYS A 9 1.05 9.95 -2.75
N GLY A 10 0.79 9.64 -4.00
CA GLY A 10 1.58 10.04 -5.16
C GLY A 10 2.76 9.13 -5.49
N LEU A 11 3.06 8.13 -4.66
CA LEU A 11 4.06 7.11 -4.96
C LEU A 11 3.64 6.30 -6.19
N ILE A 12 4.59 6.01 -7.08
CA ILE A 12 4.39 5.09 -8.20
C ILE A 12 4.95 3.72 -7.81
N ILE A 13 4.14 2.68 -8.01
CA ILE A 13 4.52 1.28 -7.77
C ILE A 13 4.30 0.47 -9.04
N GLU A 14 5.06 -0.62 -9.19
CA GLU A 14 4.81 -1.63 -10.20
C GLU A 14 3.92 -2.72 -9.58
N HIS A 15 2.77 -2.98 -10.20
CA HIS A 15 1.83 -4.01 -9.80
C HIS A 15 1.36 -4.78 -11.03
N GLU A 16 1.53 -6.11 -11.01
CA GLU A 16 1.17 -7.00 -12.13
C GLU A 16 1.79 -6.58 -13.49
N GLY A 17 2.97 -5.94 -13.47
CA GLY A 17 3.67 -5.45 -14.66
C GLY A 17 3.21 -4.07 -15.15
N GLU A 18 2.28 -3.42 -14.45
CA GLU A 18 1.82 -2.06 -14.74
C GLU A 18 2.29 -1.06 -13.69
N LEU A 19 2.59 0.16 -14.14
CA LEU A 19 2.93 1.28 -13.25
C LEU A 19 1.67 2.00 -12.79
N LEU A 20 1.40 1.93 -11.49
CA LEU A 20 0.25 2.55 -10.86
C LEU A 20 0.69 3.65 -9.89
N LYS A 21 -0.11 4.71 -9.79
CA LYS A 21 0.09 5.80 -8.83
C LYS A 21 -0.89 5.64 -7.67
N ILE A 22 -0.36 5.62 -6.45
CA ILE A 22 -1.16 5.59 -5.22
C ILE A 22 -1.88 6.92 -5.04
N ASN A 23 -3.20 6.95 -5.24
CA ASN A 23 -3.99 8.16 -4.97
C ASN A 23 -4.42 8.25 -3.50
N ASP A 24 -4.80 7.10 -2.92
CA ASP A 24 -5.09 6.96 -1.50
C ASP A 24 -4.74 5.54 -1.04
N PHE A 25 -4.62 5.33 0.26
CA PHE A 25 -4.42 4.01 0.83
C PHE A 25 -4.93 3.95 2.27
N GLN A 26 -5.35 2.77 2.70
CA GLN A 26 -5.83 2.54 4.06
C GLN A 26 -4.99 1.47 4.75
N HIS A 27 -4.36 1.83 5.87
CA HIS A 27 -3.76 0.86 6.78
C HIS A 27 -4.86 0.27 7.68
N VAL A 28 -5.11 -1.03 7.55
CA VAL A 28 -6.15 -1.75 8.27
C VAL A 28 -5.52 -2.72 9.26
N LYS A 29 -5.98 -2.66 10.51
CA LYS A 29 -5.63 -3.64 11.56
C LYS A 29 -6.91 -4.19 12.16
N GLN A 30 -7.22 -5.46 11.89
CA GLN A 30 -8.43 -6.10 12.42
C GLN A 30 -8.11 -6.85 13.72
N GLY A 31 -8.62 -6.33 14.83
CA GLY A 31 -8.49 -6.96 16.16
C GLY A 31 -7.04 -7.24 16.54
N ARG A 32 -6.75 -8.51 16.89
CA ARG A 32 -5.40 -8.99 17.25
C ARG A 32 -4.61 -9.58 16.07
N GLY A 33 -5.12 -9.49 14.84
CA GLY A 33 -4.49 -10.04 13.64
C GLY A 33 -3.39 -9.16 13.04
N SER A 34 -2.76 -9.68 11.98
CA SER A 34 -1.77 -8.96 11.16
C SER A 34 -2.41 -7.76 10.47
N ALA A 35 -1.65 -6.68 10.35
CA ALA A 35 -2.08 -5.48 9.63
C ALA A 35 -1.79 -5.61 8.13
N PHE A 36 -2.58 -4.91 7.32
CA PHE A 36 -2.40 -4.86 5.87
C PHE A 36 -2.79 -3.49 5.33
N VAL A 37 -2.35 -3.18 4.11
CA VAL A 37 -2.71 -1.94 3.42
C VAL A 37 -3.62 -2.25 2.25
N ARG A 38 -4.68 -1.47 2.07
CA ARG A 38 -5.49 -1.40 0.85
C ARG A 38 -5.02 -0.21 0.03
N VAL A 39 -4.62 -0.43 -1.20
CA VAL A 39 -4.14 0.55 -2.19
C VAL A 39 -5.15 0.71 -3.33
#